data_AF-A0A661SU70-F1
#
_entry.id   AF-A0A661SU70-F1
#
_cell.length_a   1.000
_cell.length_b   1.000
_cell.length_c   1.000
_cell.angle_alpha   90.00
_cell.angle_beta   90.00
_cell.angle_gamma   90.00
#
_symmetry.space_group_name_H-M   'P 1'
#
loop_
_entity.id
_entity.type
_entity.pdbx_description
1 polymer ?
#
loop_
_entity_poly.entity_id
_entity_poly.type
_entity_poly.pdbx_seq_one_letter_code
_entity_poly.pdbx_strand_id
1 'polypeptide(L)'
;MTDISSGRIYLAGEAEQMGLIDQVGYLSDAILKAKSLAGLSEDAKVVVYRRTEYPEDNLYNTSAMKSRGNSFSLINMRFPGGINSLHTGFCYLWRPAGN
;
A
#
# COMPACT_ATOMS: atom_id res chain seq x y z
N MET A 1 -24.59 -23.26 -0.31
CA MET A 1 -23.78 -22.09 -0.70
C MET A 1 -22.77 -21.87 0.40
N THR A 2 -21.50 -22.15 0.11
CA THR A 2 -20.41 -21.91 1.04
C THR A 2 -20.26 -20.40 1.19
N ASP A 3 -20.34 -19.90 2.42
CA ASP A 3 -20.26 -18.47 2.67
C ASP A 3 -18.82 -17.97 2.42
N ILE A 4 -18.61 -17.35 1.26
CA ILE A 4 -17.35 -16.74 0.81
C ILE A 4 -17.00 -15.46 1.58
N SER A 5 -17.94 -14.92 2.37
CA SER A 5 -17.75 -13.68 3.14
C SER A 5 -17.26 -13.88 4.57
N SER A 6 -16.87 -15.11 4.92
CA SER A 6 -16.38 -15.48 6.26
C SER A 6 -15.01 -14.90 6.64
N GLY A 7 -14.34 -14.19 5.73
CA GLY A 7 -13.01 -13.60 5.97
C GLY A 7 -11.84 -14.61 5.89
N ARG A 8 -12.08 -15.81 5.36
CA ARG A 8 -11.02 -16.83 5.17
C ARG A 8 -10.09 -16.44 4.02
N ILE A 9 -8.87 -16.97 4.09
CA ILE A 9 -7.87 -16.86 3.03
C ILE A 9 -8.11 -17.98 2.02
N TYR A 10 -8.04 -17.66 0.75
CA TYR A 10 -8.18 -18.60 -0.37
C TYR A 10 -6.90 -18.63 -1.19
N LEU A 11 -6.52 -19.81 -1.67
CA LEU A 11 -5.52 -19.93 -2.71
C LEU A 11 -6.09 -19.43 -4.04
N ALA A 12 -5.21 -19.02 -4.96
CA ALA A 12 -5.60 -18.44 -6.23
C ALA A 12 -6.58 -19.33 -7.03
N GLY A 13 -6.31 -20.65 -7.10
CA GLY A 13 -7.19 -21.59 -7.79
C GLY A 13 -8.56 -21.77 -7.12
N GLU A 14 -8.63 -21.70 -5.79
CA GLU A 14 -9.90 -21.74 -5.06
C GLU A 14 -10.71 -20.47 -5.32
N ALA A 15 -10.06 -19.31 -5.31
CA ALA A 15 -10.68 -18.02 -5.62
C ALA A 15 -11.24 -17.97 -7.04
N GLU A 16 -10.52 -18.54 -8.02
CA GLU A 16 -10.97 -18.64 -9.41
C GLU A 16 -12.19 -19.56 -9.54
N GLN A 17 -12.16 -20.75 -8.92
CA GLN A 17 -13.31 -21.68 -8.92
C GLN A 17 -14.56 -21.09 -8.26
N MET A 18 -14.38 -20.24 -7.26
CA MET A 18 -15.46 -19.52 -6.58
C MET A 18 -15.90 -18.24 -7.29
N GLY A 19 -15.23 -17.84 -8.38
CA GLY A 19 -15.52 -16.61 -9.12
C GLY A 19 -15.15 -15.32 -8.40
N LEU A 20 -14.25 -15.39 -7.40
CA LEU A 20 -13.72 -14.21 -6.71
C LEU A 20 -12.70 -13.43 -7.56
N ILE A 21 -12.05 -14.12 -8.50
CA ILE A 21 -11.11 -13.55 -9.47
C ILE A 21 -11.42 -14.11 -10.86
N ASP A 22 -11.07 -13.38 -11.90
CA ASP A 22 -11.31 -13.78 -13.29
C ASP A 22 -10.22 -14.70 -13.86
N GLN A 23 -8.98 -14.56 -13.38
CA GLN A 23 -7.82 -15.28 -13.91
C GLN A 23 -6.65 -15.29 -12.92
N VAL A 24 -5.89 -16.40 -12.88
CA VAL A 24 -4.58 -16.49 -12.23
C VAL A 24 -3.45 -16.17 -13.23
N GLY A 25 -2.56 -15.25 -12.88
CA GLY A 25 -1.42 -14.86 -13.73
C GLY A 25 -0.45 -13.89 -13.06
N TYR A 26 0.54 -13.46 -13.82
CA TYR A 26 1.53 -12.45 -13.40
C TYR A 26 1.08 -11.02 -13.75
N LEU A 27 1.80 -10.03 -13.23
CA LEU A 27 1.53 -8.62 -13.53
C LEU A 27 1.63 -8.30 -15.03
N SER A 28 2.53 -8.97 -15.76
CA SER A 28 2.65 -8.85 -17.22
C SER A 28 1.35 -9.23 -17.93
N ASP A 29 0.67 -10.28 -17.47
CA ASP A 29 -0.55 -10.80 -18.06
C ASP A 29 -1.69 -9.79 -17.86
N ALA A 30 -1.76 -9.20 -16.66
CA ALA A 30 -2.71 -8.12 -16.36
C ALA A 30 -2.50 -6.88 -17.25
N ILE A 31 -1.24 -6.48 -17.49
CA ILE A 31 -0.91 -5.35 -18.37
C ILE A 31 -1.30 -5.65 -19.83
N LEU A 32 -0.96 -6.84 -20.34
CA LEU A 32 -1.32 -7.24 -21.70
C LEU A 32 -2.84 -7.29 -21.88
N LYS A 33 -3.55 -7.86 -20.90
CA LYS A 33 -5.02 -7.89 -20.91
C LYS A 33 -5.61 -6.49 -20.92
N ALA A 34 -5.09 -5.59 -20.09
CA ALA A 34 -5.55 -4.19 -20.05
C ALA A 34 -5.31 -3.48 -21.39
N LYS A 35 -4.15 -3.65 -22.02
CA LYS A 35 -3.87 -3.10 -23.36
C LYS A 35 -4.86 -3.61 -24.41
N SER A 36 -5.09 -4.93 -24.43
CA SER A 36 -6.02 -5.57 -25.35
C SER A 36 -7.45 -5.05 -25.18
N LEU A 37 -7.94 -4.96 -23.93
CA LEU A 37 -9.29 -4.45 -23.63
C LEU A 37 -9.46 -2.96 -23.99
N ALA A 38 -8.39 -2.18 -23.86
CA ALA A 38 -8.39 -0.76 -24.19
C ALA A 38 -8.13 -0.46 -25.68
N GLY A 39 -7.87 -1.47 -26.51
CA GLY A 39 -7.52 -1.29 -27.91
C GLY A 39 -6.21 -0.53 -28.12
N LEU A 40 -5.27 -0.63 -27.16
CA LEU A 40 -3.97 0.03 -27.22
C LEU A 40 -2.99 -0.78 -28.05
N SER A 41 -2.03 -0.08 -28.66
CA SER A 41 -0.90 -0.71 -29.33
C SER A 41 0.01 -1.46 -28.34
N GLU A 42 0.69 -2.49 -28.84
CA GLU A 42 1.61 -3.31 -28.04
C GLU A 42 2.76 -2.49 -27.43
N ASP A 43 3.19 -1.42 -28.10
CA ASP A 43 4.23 -0.50 -27.65
C ASP A 43 3.75 0.52 -26.61
N ALA A 44 2.48 0.49 -26.21
CA ALA A 44 1.95 1.34 -25.15
C ALA A 44 2.77 1.17 -23.85
N LYS A 45 3.11 2.29 -23.22
CA LYS A 45 4.00 2.32 -22.06
C LYS A 45 3.22 2.38 -20.76
N VAL A 46 3.65 1.60 -19.78
CA VAL A 46 3.16 1.70 -18.39
C VAL A 46 3.93 2.82 -17.70
N VAL A 47 3.21 3.78 -17.13
CA VAL A 47 3.78 4.91 -16.39
C VAL A 47 3.36 4.79 -14.92
N VAL A 48 4.33 4.94 -14.01
CA VAL A 48 4.09 4.92 -12.56
C VAL A 48 4.44 6.27 -11.98
N TYR A 49 3.49 6.93 -11.31
CA TYR A 49 3.74 8.19 -10.61
C TYR A 49 4.35 7.92 -9.24
N ARG A 50 5.46 8.61 -8.93
CA ARG A 50 6.16 8.48 -7.66
C ARG A 50 6.46 9.87 -7.08
N ARG A 51 6.41 9.97 -5.75
CA ARG A 51 6.73 11.21 -5.03
C ARG A 51 8.23 11.44 -4.84
N THR A 52 9.03 10.40 -4.97
CA THR A 52 10.48 10.43 -4.75
C THR A 52 11.14 9.46 -5.73
N GLU A 53 12.22 9.89 -6.36
CA GLU A 53 13.03 9.05 -7.23
C GLU A 53 13.85 8.07 -6.39
N TYR A 54 13.84 6.79 -6.79
CA TYR A 54 14.66 5.75 -6.18
C TYR A 54 15.63 5.19 -7.23
N PRO A 55 16.90 4.96 -6.89
CA PRO A 55 17.80 4.18 -7.74
C PRO A 55 17.25 2.76 -7.97
N GLU A 56 17.43 2.20 -9.17
CA GLU A 56 17.04 0.82 -9.53
C GLU A 56 15.55 0.49 -9.42
N ASP A 57 14.72 1.39 -9.91
CA ASP A 57 13.29 1.27 -9.81
C ASP A 57 12.65 0.37 -10.88
N ASN A 58 11.74 -0.53 -10.47
CA ASN A 58 11.07 -1.46 -11.37
C ASN A 58 9.59 -1.65 -11.00
N LEU A 59 8.84 -2.34 -11.87
CA LEU A 59 7.39 -2.56 -11.74
C LEU A 59 6.99 -3.32 -10.48
N TYR A 60 7.90 -4.08 -9.87
CA TYR A 60 7.66 -4.84 -8.63
C TYR A 60 7.96 -4.03 -7.37
N ASN A 61 8.56 -2.84 -7.51
CA ASN A 61 8.92 -2.01 -6.37
C ASN A 61 7.67 -1.32 -5.79
N THR A 62 7.04 -1.98 -4.81
CA THR A 62 5.85 -1.51 -4.09
C THR A 62 6.15 -0.46 -3.01
N SER A 63 7.37 0.09 -2.97
CA SER A 63 7.79 1.10 -1.98
C SER A 63 6.98 2.41 -2.03
N ALA A 64 6.22 2.66 -3.10
CA ALA A 64 5.21 3.72 -3.15
C ALA A 64 4.16 3.60 -2.02
N MET A 65 3.98 2.43 -1.42
CA MET A 65 3.00 2.19 -0.35
C MET A 65 3.52 2.50 1.07
N LYS A 66 4.84 2.62 1.29
CA LYS A 66 5.41 2.88 2.64
C LYS A 66 5.28 4.33 3.12
N SER A 67 4.74 5.25 2.31
CA SER A 67 4.47 6.63 2.72
C SER A 67 3.01 6.87 3.18
N ARG A 68 2.19 5.82 3.32
CA ARG A 68 0.87 5.93 4.00
C ARG A 68 1.04 5.93 5.52
N GLY A 69 1.65 7.00 6.02
CA GLY A 69 1.66 7.39 7.43
C GLY A 69 1.18 8.83 7.57
N ASN A 70 0.17 9.26 6.81
CA ASN A 70 -0.52 10.51 7.08
C ASN A 70 -1.41 10.27 8.31
N SER A 71 -0.83 10.42 9.50
CA SER A 71 -1.58 10.41 10.75
C SER A 71 -2.48 11.64 10.74
N PHE A 72 -3.77 11.45 10.46
CA PHE A 72 -4.76 12.51 10.62
C PHE A 72 -4.91 12.81 12.12
N SER A 73 -4.15 13.80 12.62
CA SER A 73 -4.34 14.30 13.98
C SER A 73 -5.54 15.24 14.03
N LEU A 74 -6.63 14.80 14.66
CA LEU A 74 -7.84 15.61 14.92
C LEU A 74 -7.64 16.67 16.02
N ILE A 75 -6.48 16.69 16.68
CA ILE A 75 -6.12 17.68 17.70
C ILE A 75 -4.78 18.30 17.31
N ASN A 76 -4.77 19.60 17.01
CA ASN A 76 -3.55 20.36 16.76
C ASN A 76 -3.01 20.91 18.09
N MET A 77 -2.29 20.08 18.84
CA MET A 77 -1.40 20.60 19.88
C MET A 77 -0.16 21.14 19.18
N ARG A 78 -0.09 22.47 19.07
CA ARG A 78 1.02 23.23 18.51
C ARG A 78 2.28 23.00 19.36
N PHE A 79 2.96 21.89 19.10
CA PHE A 79 4.30 21.62 19.63
C PHE A 79 5.30 22.36 18.71
N PRO A 80 6.18 23.23 19.24
CA PRO A 80 7.14 23.95 18.41
C PRO A 80 7.98 22.92 17.64
N GLY A 81 8.05 23.11 16.32
CA GLY A 81 8.60 22.15 15.37
C GLY A 81 10.00 21.69 15.74
N GLY A 82 10.11 20.43 16.12
CA GLY A 82 11.37 19.82 16.52
C GLY A 82 11.21 18.48 17.23
N ILE A 83 10.43 17.55 16.68
CA ILE A 83 10.37 16.16 17.19
C ILE A 83 10.78 15.10 16.16
N ASN A 84 11.10 15.48 14.92
CA ASN A 84 11.56 14.52 13.91
C ASN A 84 13.01 14.04 14.13
N SER A 85 13.69 14.51 15.18
CA SER A 85 15.00 14.01 15.62
C SER A 85 14.98 13.46 17.06
N LEU A 86 13.84 12.94 17.53
CA LEU A 86 13.81 12.21 18.79
C LEU A 86 14.60 10.90 18.63
N HIS A 87 15.87 10.94 19.02
CA HIS A 87 16.74 9.78 19.12
C HIS A 87 16.15 8.79 20.14
N THR A 88 16.19 7.49 19.84
CA THR A 88 15.76 6.43 20.76
C THR A 88 16.42 6.62 22.13
N GLY A 89 15.62 6.74 23.18
CA GLY A 89 16.06 6.97 24.55
C GLY A 89 14.93 6.69 25.53
N PHE A 90 15.26 6.43 26.79
CA PHE A 90 14.27 6.17 27.84
C PHE A 90 13.63 7.49 28.29
N CYS A 91 12.34 7.64 28.06
CA CYS A 91 11.55 8.76 28.57
C CYS A 91 10.79 8.34 29.83
N TYR A 92 11.05 9.02 30.96
CA TYR A 92 10.27 8.86 32.18
C TYR A 92 9.19 9.94 32.23
N LEU A 93 7.92 9.53 32.24
CA LEU A 93 6.81 10.44 32.54
C LEU A 93 6.69 10.56 34.06
N TRP A 94 7.08 11.71 34.61
CA TRP A 94 6.82 12.00 36.01
C TRP A 94 5.38 12.50 36.15
N ARG A 95 4.58 11.85 37.00
CA ARG A 95 3.30 12.42 37.42
C ARG A 95 3.57 13.71 38.21
N PRO A 96 3.01 14.88 37.84
CA PRO A 96 2.99 16.00 38.76
C PRO A 96 2.18 15.58 40.00
N ALA A 97 2.81 15.68 41.17
CA ALA A 97 2.15 15.55 42.45
C ALA A 97 1.15 16.72 42.65
N GLY A 98 0.13 16.47 43.46
CA GLY A 98 -1.14 17.21 43.48
C GLY A 98 -1.09 18.66 43.94
N ASN A 99 -2.21 19.35 43.71
CA ASN A 99 -3.26 19.50 44.73
C ASN A 99 -4.63 19.49 44.07
#